data_AF-A0A8E2EKE5-F1
#
_entry.id   AF-A0A8E2EKE5-F1
#
_cell.length_a   1.000
_cell.length_b   1.000
_cell.length_c   1.000
_cell.angle_alpha   90.00
_cell.angle_beta   90.00
_cell.angle_gamma   90.00
#
_symmetry.space_group_name_H-M   'P 1'
#
loop_
_entity.id
_entity.type
_entity.pdbx_description
1 polymer ?
#
loop_
_entity_poly.entity_id
_entity_poly.type
_entity_poly.pdbx_seq_one_letter_code
_entity_poly.pdbx_strand_id
1 'polypeptide(L)'
;MPDLQLLCLSNPLLDIQAVGNEELLQKYGLKANAAILAEEQHMGLYDDLIQNYHAEVIAGGGSNIARGAQYMLPPNSVFFIGCISNDKYGRLLKKSCEKAGVRTEFRIDENVPTGRCGVVITGHNRSLCTSLAAANEYKVEHLKDPDVWKLVQDTKIYYVEGYHLTVCVPAVLALAEEAVTTDKVFIFNFSAPFIPQVYGSPLAIVLEYADYIIGNETEAMAWAESQSQSTKSIAEIARLLIRLPKKNKKRYRIVIITQGEAPTISAVAKSGGEIEITEHPVRKVPSDLIKDTNGAGDAWAGGFCAGLVQGKTLYECIDMGHWLAQLGIQELGAAYPYPRRTFQPSKD
;
A
#
# COMPACT_ATOMS: atom_id res chain seq x y z
N MET A 1 23.70 -13.36 -6.90
CA MET A 1 23.23 -12.12 -6.25
C MET A 1 21.77 -12.36 -5.89
N PRO A 2 21.22 -11.95 -4.73
CA PRO A 2 19.78 -11.76 -4.68
C PRO A 2 19.49 -10.60 -5.62
N ASP A 3 18.93 -10.91 -6.78
CA ASP A 3 18.59 -9.92 -7.79
C ASP A 3 17.41 -9.11 -7.26
N LEU A 4 17.49 -7.78 -7.16
CA LEU A 4 16.34 -6.94 -6.79
C LEU A 4 15.15 -7.29 -7.71
N GLN A 5 14.02 -7.74 -7.14
CA GLN A 5 12.88 -8.22 -7.93
C GLN A 5 11.70 -7.26 -7.91
N LEU A 6 11.46 -6.62 -6.77
CA LEU A 6 10.28 -5.79 -6.50
C LEU A 6 10.71 -4.35 -6.20
N LEU A 7 10.17 -3.40 -6.94
CA LEU A 7 10.24 -1.98 -6.62
C LEU A 7 8.90 -1.53 -6.04
N CYS A 8 8.94 -0.87 -4.88
CA CYS A 8 7.80 -0.19 -4.29
C CYS A 8 8.02 1.33 -4.34
N LEU A 9 7.07 2.08 -4.93
CA LEU A 9 7.04 3.55 -4.92
C LEU A 9 5.85 4.04 -4.10
N SER A 10 6.13 4.77 -3.02
CA SER A 10 5.10 5.38 -2.18
C SER A 10 5.69 6.44 -1.25
N ASN A 11 4.87 6.93 -0.32
CA ASN A 11 5.17 7.96 0.65
C ASN A 11 5.69 7.30 1.96
N PRO A 12 6.98 7.46 2.31
CA PRO A 12 7.50 7.02 3.59
C PRO A 12 7.02 7.95 4.71
N LEU A 13 6.38 7.40 5.74
CA LEU A 13 5.79 8.17 6.84
C LEU A 13 6.11 7.52 8.18
N LEU A 14 6.16 8.31 9.25
CA LEU A 14 6.15 7.77 10.61
C LEU A 14 4.72 7.69 11.10
N ASP A 15 4.32 6.53 11.59
CA ASP A 15 3.05 6.41 12.30
C ASP A 15 3.28 6.82 13.75
N ILE A 16 2.52 7.82 14.19
CA ILE A 16 2.40 8.25 15.58
C ILE A 16 1.04 7.74 16.04
N GLN A 17 1.03 6.59 16.70
CA GLN A 17 -0.19 5.83 16.97
C GLN A 17 -0.48 5.76 18.46
N ALA A 18 -1.73 5.99 18.83
CA ALA A 18 -2.17 5.83 20.20
C ALA A 18 -3.63 5.37 20.30
N VAL A 19 -3.97 4.74 21.42
CA VAL A 19 -5.36 4.53 21.81
C VAL A 19 -5.94 5.87 22.24
N GLY A 20 -6.89 6.36 21.46
CA GLY A 20 -7.60 7.62 21.70
C GLY A 20 -9.03 7.39 22.17
N ASN A 21 -9.83 8.45 22.09
CA ASN A 21 -11.24 8.44 22.42
C ASN A 21 -12.04 9.32 21.45
N GLU A 22 -13.36 9.31 21.59
CA GLU A 22 -14.25 10.11 20.74
C GLU A 22 -14.03 11.62 20.90
N GLU A 23 -13.67 12.07 22.11
CA GLU A 23 -13.34 13.48 22.38
C GLU A 23 -12.13 13.96 21.57
N LEU A 24 -11.09 13.12 21.46
CA LEU A 24 -9.91 13.39 20.64
C LEU A 24 -10.26 13.47 19.16
N LEU A 25 -11.11 12.56 18.66
CA LEU A 25 -11.57 12.59 17.28
C LEU A 25 -12.34 13.90 17.00
N GLN A 26 -13.27 14.27 17.88
CA GLN A 26 -14.04 15.50 17.76
C GLN A 26 -13.16 16.75 17.82
N LYS A 27 -12.18 16.78 18.73
CA LYS A 27 -11.22 17.89 18.87
C LYS A 27 -10.50 18.22 17.57
N TYR A 28 -10.18 17.21 16.76
CA TYR A 28 -9.48 17.37 15.49
C TYR A 28 -10.38 17.15 14.26
N GLY A 29 -11.70 17.08 14.42
CA GLY A 29 -12.63 16.90 13.30
C GLY A 29 -12.46 15.59 12.54
N LEU A 30 -11.93 14.56 13.19
CA LEU A 30 -11.64 13.26 12.58
C LEU A 30 -12.85 12.33 12.64
N LYS A 31 -13.02 11.50 11.61
CA LYS A 31 -14.01 10.41 11.60
C LYS A 31 -13.32 9.10 11.94
N ALA A 32 -14.00 8.25 12.71
CA ALA A 32 -13.55 6.88 12.92
C ALA A 32 -13.47 6.13 11.57
N ASN A 33 -12.44 5.28 11.42
CA ASN A 33 -12.20 4.45 10.24
C ASN A 33 -12.10 5.24 8.91
N ALA A 34 -11.41 6.38 8.95
CA ALA A 34 -11.20 7.25 7.80
C ALA A 34 -9.72 7.61 7.66
N ALA A 35 -9.29 7.93 6.44
CA ALA A 35 -7.97 8.45 6.14
C ALA A 35 -8.08 9.82 5.45
N ILE A 36 -7.38 10.81 5.98
CA ILE A 36 -7.37 12.19 5.46
C ILE A 36 -5.93 12.73 5.36
N LEU A 37 -5.77 13.76 4.53
CA LEU A 37 -4.59 14.62 4.56
C LEU A 37 -4.79 15.73 5.60
N ALA A 38 -3.73 16.05 6.34
CA ALA A 38 -3.77 17.00 7.44
C ALA A 38 -3.78 18.45 6.94
N GLU A 39 -4.83 19.17 7.32
CA GLU A 39 -4.92 20.63 7.26
C GLU A 39 -4.41 21.29 8.57
N GLU A 40 -4.36 22.63 8.59
CA GLU A 40 -3.83 23.42 9.72
C GLU A 40 -4.45 23.05 11.07
N GLN A 41 -5.78 22.84 11.13
CA GLN A 41 -6.49 22.46 12.36
C GLN A 41 -6.01 21.13 12.97
N HIS A 42 -5.38 20.26 12.17
CA HIS A 42 -4.92 18.94 12.61
C HIS A 42 -3.47 18.96 13.13
N MET A 43 -2.71 20.04 12.94
CA MET A 43 -1.26 20.03 13.22
C MET A 43 -0.92 19.80 14.69
N GLY A 44 -1.83 20.14 15.61
CA GLY A 44 -1.68 19.85 17.03
C GLY A 44 -1.87 18.37 17.39
N LEU A 45 -2.46 17.55 16.53
CA LEU A 45 -2.78 16.14 16.81
C LEU A 45 -1.54 15.34 17.16
N TYR A 46 -0.47 15.50 16.39
CA TYR A 46 0.73 14.68 16.53
C TYR A 46 1.42 14.88 17.88
N ASP A 47 1.48 16.12 18.35
CA ASP A 47 2.08 16.44 19.65
C ASP A 47 1.14 16.01 20.78
N ASP A 48 -0.17 16.15 20.61
CA ASP A 48 -1.18 15.68 21.57
C ASP A 48 -1.09 14.16 21.76
N LEU A 49 -0.97 13.40 20.67
CA LEU A 49 -0.79 11.95 20.71
C LEU A 49 0.47 11.55 21.49
N ILE A 50 1.60 12.22 21.24
CA ILE A 50 2.87 11.95 21.91
C ILE A 50 2.82 12.32 23.39
N GLN A 51 2.30 13.50 23.71
CA GLN A 51 2.38 14.07 25.06
C GLN A 51 1.29 13.54 25.99
N ASN A 52 0.08 13.31 25.47
CA ASN A 52 -1.11 13.05 26.27
C ASN A 52 -1.71 11.65 26.09
N TYR A 53 -1.34 10.92 25.03
CA TYR A 53 -1.88 9.59 24.73
C TYR A 53 -0.80 8.49 24.64
N HIS A 54 0.43 8.77 25.08
CA HIS A 54 1.54 7.81 25.09
C HIS A 54 1.77 7.14 23.74
N ALA A 55 1.75 7.92 22.67
CA ALA A 55 1.86 7.37 21.32
C ALA A 55 3.17 6.60 21.10
N GLU A 56 3.03 5.48 20.40
CA GLU A 56 4.14 4.74 19.82
C GLU A 56 4.54 5.39 18.49
N VAL A 57 5.83 5.53 18.26
CA VAL A 57 6.36 6.10 17.01
C VAL A 57 7.07 5.01 16.23
N ILE A 58 6.45 4.57 15.13
CA ILE A 58 6.95 3.46 14.32
C ILE A 58 7.09 3.87 12.85
N ALA A 59 7.98 3.17 12.13
CA ALA A 59 8.04 3.29 10.68
C ALA A 59 6.71 2.82 10.07
N GLY A 60 6.15 3.61 9.17
CA GLY A 60 4.84 3.42 8.57
C GLY A 60 4.80 3.84 7.09
N GLY A 61 3.61 4.24 6.64
CA GLY A 61 3.34 4.58 5.24
C GLY A 61 3.69 3.44 4.28
N GLY A 62 4.04 3.79 3.03
CA GLY A 62 4.27 2.76 2.00
C GLY A 62 5.49 1.86 2.21
N SER A 63 6.31 2.16 3.23
CA SER A 63 7.39 1.26 3.66
C SER A 63 6.83 -0.05 4.25
N ASN A 64 5.56 -0.08 4.67
CA ASN A 64 4.88 -1.25 5.20
C ASN A 64 4.84 -2.41 4.18
N ILE A 65 4.48 -2.10 2.93
CA ILE A 65 4.41 -3.08 1.83
C ILE A 65 5.80 -3.65 1.56
N ALA A 66 6.80 -2.77 1.44
CA ALA A 66 8.17 -3.17 1.13
C ALA A 66 8.75 -4.08 2.23
N ARG A 67 8.55 -3.73 3.51
CA ARG A 67 8.98 -4.55 4.65
C ARG A 67 8.22 -5.86 4.73
N GLY A 68 6.92 -5.87 4.43
CA GLY A 68 6.10 -7.07 4.37
C GLY A 68 6.56 -8.05 3.29
N ALA A 69 6.71 -7.57 2.05
CA ALA A 69 7.25 -8.37 0.96
C ALA A 69 8.64 -8.92 1.29
N GLN A 70 9.51 -8.08 1.85
CA GLN A 70 10.87 -8.49 2.22
C GLN A 70 10.89 -9.52 3.36
N TYR A 71 9.93 -9.48 4.28
CA TYR A 71 9.73 -10.51 5.30
C TYR A 71 9.34 -11.88 4.71
N MET A 72 8.87 -11.95 3.46
CA MET A 72 8.57 -13.21 2.77
C MET A 72 9.60 -13.59 1.70
N LEU A 73 10.52 -12.68 1.36
CA LEU A 73 11.53 -12.88 0.32
C LEU A 73 12.97 -13.04 0.88
N PRO A 74 13.92 -13.55 0.08
CA PRO A 74 15.34 -13.51 0.42
C PRO A 74 15.84 -12.08 0.63
N PRO A 75 16.86 -11.83 1.47
CA PRO A 75 17.41 -10.48 1.69
C PRO A 75 17.73 -9.73 0.39
N ASN A 76 17.54 -8.42 0.36
CA ASN A 76 17.79 -7.56 -0.82
C ASN A 76 16.95 -7.94 -2.05
N SER A 77 15.72 -8.43 -1.86
CA SER A 77 14.79 -8.69 -2.97
C SER A 77 13.90 -7.48 -3.27
N VAL A 78 13.75 -6.59 -2.29
CA VAL A 78 12.84 -5.44 -2.36
C VAL A 78 13.61 -4.13 -2.34
N PHE A 79 13.21 -3.25 -3.25
CA PHE A 79 13.69 -1.90 -3.42
C PHE A 79 12.54 -0.92 -3.13
N PHE A 80 12.75 0.07 -2.25
CA PHE A 80 11.76 1.08 -1.92
C PHE A 80 12.28 2.49 -2.23
N ILE A 81 11.43 3.30 -2.88
CA ILE A 81 11.73 4.67 -3.26
C ILE A 81 10.68 5.61 -2.64
N GLY A 82 11.14 6.75 -2.14
CA GLY A 82 10.30 7.80 -1.55
C GLY A 82 11.12 9.02 -1.17
N CYS A 83 10.52 9.98 -0.47
CA CYS A 83 11.21 11.19 0.00
C CYS A 83 11.10 11.33 1.52
N ILE A 84 12.23 11.53 2.20
CA ILE A 84 12.33 11.79 3.64
C ILE A 84 13.16 13.04 3.88
N SER A 85 13.22 13.50 5.13
CA SER A 85 14.23 14.48 5.55
C SER A 85 15.40 13.81 6.26
N ASN A 86 16.54 14.50 6.38
CA ASN A 86 17.66 14.05 7.22
C ASN A 86 17.44 14.39 8.72
N ASP A 87 16.23 14.18 9.21
CA ASP A 87 15.87 14.35 10.61
C ASP A 87 15.88 13.00 11.36
N LYS A 88 15.52 13.03 12.65
CA LYS A 88 15.46 11.82 13.49
C LYS A 88 14.46 10.79 12.94
N TYR A 89 13.40 11.24 12.29
CA TYR A 89 12.31 10.39 11.79
C TYR A 89 12.70 9.74 10.45
N GLY A 90 13.31 10.48 9.54
CA GLY A 90 13.84 9.94 8.29
C GLY A 90 14.93 8.89 8.54
N ARG A 91 15.81 9.13 9.52
CA ARG A 91 16.79 8.12 9.97
C ARG A 91 16.13 6.88 10.57
N LEU A 92 15.04 7.04 11.34
CA LEU A 92 14.29 5.92 11.90
C LEU A 92 13.64 5.06 10.80
N LEU A 93 13.04 5.68 9.78
CA LEU A 93 12.50 5.00 8.61
C LEU A 93 13.57 4.20 7.87
N LYS A 94 14.69 4.86 7.53
CA LYS A 94 15.80 4.22 6.83
C LYS A 94 16.32 3.00 7.60
N LYS A 95 16.59 3.17 8.90
CA LYS A 95 17.03 2.07 9.77
C LYS A 95 16.01 0.94 9.87
N SER A 96 14.72 1.24 9.87
CA SER A 96 13.64 0.23 9.92
C SER A 96 13.57 -0.59 8.64
N CYS A 97 13.71 0.04 7.48
CA CYS A 97 13.82 -0.64 6.20
C CYS A 97 15.10 -1.50 6.11
N GLU A 98 16.25 -0.94 6.51
CA GLU A 98 17.53 -1.67 6.53
C GLU A 98 17.46 -2.91 7.44
N LYS A 99 16.87 -2.78 8.63
CA LYS A 99 16.67 -3.91 9.56
C LYS A 99 15.77 -4.99 8.94
N ALA A 100 14.79 -4.61 8.14
CA ALA A 100 13.94 -5.55 7.42
C ALA A 100 14.63 -6.16 6.19
N GLY A 101 15.80 -5.66 5.78
CA GLY A 101 16.52 -6.10 4.57
C GLY A 101 16.03 -5.45 3.27
N VAL A 102 15.28 -4.34 3.38
CA VAL A 102 14.78 -3.55 2.23
C VAL A 102 15.85 -2.55 1.81
N ARG A 103 16.22 -2.55 0.53
CA ARG A 103 17.05 -1.48 -0.05
C ARG A 103 16.20 -0.22 -0.20
N THR A 104 16.70 0.92 0.25
CA THR A 104 16.01 2.20 0.11
C THR A 104 16.83 3.18 -0.72
N GLU A 105 16.22 3.85 -1.69
CA GLU A 105 16.80 5.01 -2.38
C GLU A 105 15.90 6.22 -2.13
N PHE A 106 16.09 6.84 -0.96
CA PHE A 106 15.30 8.01 -0.60
C PHE A 106 15.87 9.28 -1.21
N ARG A 107 14.99 10.11 -1.79
CA ARG A 107 15.28 11.54 -1.95
C ARG A 107 15.34 12.16 -0.54
N ILE A 108 16.36 12.97 -0.28
CA ILE A 108 16.48 13.71 0.97
C ILE A 108 16.04 15.15 0.70
N ASP A 109 14.99 15.60 1.40
CA ASP A 109 14.60 17.00 1.45
C ASP A 109 15.21 17.70 2.67
N GLU A 110 15.82 18.87 2.46
CA GLU A 110 16.49 19.63 3.50
C GLU A 110 15.61 20.73 4.12
N ASN A 111 14.46 21.03 3.53
CA ASN A 111 13.65 22.21 3.89
C ASN A 111 12.44 21.88 4.76
N VAL A 112 11.91 20.65 4.64
CA VAL A 112 10.72 20.21 5.38
C VAL A 112 11.00 18.96 6.20
N PRO A 113 10.31 18.74 7.33
CA PRO A 113 10.49 17.55 8.15
C PRO A 113 10.00 16.28 7.44
N THR A 114 10.42 15.12 7.91
CA THR A 114 9.88 13.83 7.46
C THR A 114 8.37 13.74 7.74
N GLY A 115 7.62 13.19 6.79
CA GLY A 115 6.18 13.02 6.90
C GLY A 115 5.75 12.09 8.04
N ARG A 116 4.53 12.31 8.54
CA ARG A 116 3.95 11.61 9.68
C ARG A 116 2.47 11.35 9.50
N CYS A 117 1.99 10.21 10.00
CA CYS A 117 0.59 9.86 10.09
C CYS A 117 0.18 9.76 11.56
N GLY A 118 -0.81 10.57 11.97
CA GLY A 118 -1.43 10.45 13.28
C GLY A 118 -2.48 9.36 13.21
N VAL A 119 -2.32 8.30 14.00
CA VAL A 119 -3.22 7.15 14.02
C VAL A 119 -3.96 7.12 15.34
N VAL A 120 -5.24 7.48 15.30
CA VAL A 120 -6.13 7.44 16.46
C VAL A 120 -6.89 6.12 16.46
N ILE A 121 -6.62 5.27 17.45
CA ILE A 121 -7.27 3.98 17.60
C ILE A 121 -8.48 4.12 18.54
N THR A 122 -9.68 3.80 18.05
CA THR A 122 -10.93 3.77 18.83
C THR A 122 -11.65 2.44 18.63
N GLY A 123 -11.54 1.55 19.62
CA GLY A 123 -12.05 0.17 19.49
C GLY A 123 -11.38 -0.58 18.33
N HIS A 124 -12.16 -0.96 17.32
CA HIS A 124 -11.67 -1.60 16.10
C HIS A 124 -11.45 -0.62 14.92
N ASN A 125 -11.59 0.69 15.16
CA ASN A 125 -11.44 1.70 14.11
C ASN A 125 -10.10 2.41 14.22
N ARG A 126 -9.57 2.81 13.07
CA ARG A 126 -8.36 3.61 12.96
C ARG A 126 -8.67 4.87 12.16
N SER A 127 -8.44 6.04 12.76
CA SER A 127 -8.51 7.31 12.05
C SER A 127 -7.10 7.77 11.71
N LEU A 128 -6.81 7.94 10.42
CA LEU A 128 -5.50 8.27 9.90
C LEU A 128 -5.49 9.73 9.43
N CYS A 129 -4.62 10.54 10.01
CA CYS A 129 -4.44 11.95 9.64
C CYS A 129 -3.00 12.20 9.20
N THR A 130 -2.78 12.30 7.89
CA THR A 130 -1.44 12.29 7.28
C THR A 130 -0.94 13.69 6.95
N SER A 131 0.21 14.07 7.52
CA SER A 131 1.01 15.21 7.09
C SER A 131 2.17 14.70 6.24
N LEU A 132 2.10 14.92 4.93
CA LEU A 132 3.07 14.37 3.98
C LEU A 132 4.46 14.99 4.13
N ALA A 133 4.54 16.30 4.39
CA ALA A 133 5.80 17.05 4.54
C ALA A 133 6.86 16.64 3.50
N ALA A 134 8.03 16.13 3.89
CA ALA A 134 9.07 15.69 2.94
C ALA A 134 8.59 14.69 1.89
N ALA A 135 7.64 13.80 2.21
CA ALA A 135 7.10 12.87 1.21
C ALA A 135 6.44 13.61 0.04
N ASN A 136 5.82 14.77 0.30
CA ASN A 136 5.21 15.63 -0.72
C ASN A 136 6.24 16.29 -1.65
N GLU A 137 7.50 16.37 -1.21
CA GLU A 137 8.59 16.95 -1.98
C GLU A 137 9.32 15.92 -2.86
N TYR A 138 8.78 14.71 -3.05
CA TYR A 138 9.33 13.77 -4.01
C TYR A 138 9.31 14.36 -5.42
N LYS A 139 10.43 14.21 -6.15
CA LYS A 139 10.59 14.75 -7.51
C LYS A 139 10.97 13.63 -8.47
N VAL A 140 10.43 13.68 -9.69
CA VAL A 140 10.65 12.64 -10.72
C VAL A 140 12.12 12.54 -11.15
N GLU A 141 12.88 13.62 -10.99
CA GLU A 141 14.32 13.70 -11.26
C GLU A 141 15.10 12.69 -10.40
N HIS A 142 14.67 12.45 -9.15
CA HIS A 142 15.29 11.42 -8.30
C HIS A 142 15.07 10.01 -8.84
N LEU A 143 13.86 9.74 -9.36
CA LEU A 143 13.58 8.44 -10.00
C LEU A 143 14.42 8.24 -11.26
N LYS A 144 14.57 9.31 -12.05
CA LYS A 144 15.27 9.32 -13.34
C LYS A 144 16.78 9.51 -13.23
N ASP A 145 17.31 9.69 -12.02
CA ASP A 145 18.75 9.67 -11.80
C ASP A 145 19.33 8.36 -12.37
N PRO A 146 20.44 8.39 -13.13
CA PRO A 146 20.96 7.20 -13.80
C PRO A 146 21.21 6.00 -12.88
N ASP A 147 21.66 6.23 -11.64
CA ASP A 147 21.97 5.17 -10.70
C ASP A 147 20.68 4.56 -10.12
N VAL A 148 19.67 5.39 -9.85
CA VAL A 148 18.35 4.95 -9.39
C VAL A 148 17.59 4.25 -10.52
N TRP A 149 17.61 4.82 -11.73
CA TRP A 149 16.93 4.27 -12.90
C TRP A 149 17.52 2.92 -13.31
N LYS A 150 18.81 2.70 -13.10
CA LYS A 150 19.42 1.38 -13.32
C LYS A 150 18.76 0.31 -12.44
N LEU A 151 18.44 0.62 -11.18
CA LEU A 151 17.72 -0.29 -10.28
C LEU A 151 16.29 -0.53 -10.74
N VAL A 152 15.60 0.51 -11.24
CA VAL A 152 14.29 0.39 -11.88
C VAL A 152 14.36 -0.63 -13.02
N GLN A 153 15.36 -0.49 -13.90
CA GLN A 153 15.57 -1.37 -15.04
C GLN A 153 15.90 -2.82 -14.64
N ASP A 154 16.59 -3.04 -13.53
CA ASP A 154 16.98 -4.38 -13.08
C ASP A 154 15.86 -5.11 -12.31
N THR A 155 14.84 -4.40 -11.82
CA THR A 155 13.67 -5.00 -11.14
C THR A 155 12.61 -5.50 -12.13
N LYS A 156 11.77 -6.47 -11.71
CA LYS A 156 10.78 -7.15 -12.56
C LYS A 156 9.33 -6.75 -12.30
N ILE A 157 9.05 -6.27 -11.10
CA ILE A 157 7.70 -5.94 -10.63
C ILE A 157 7.74 -4.55 -10.00
N TYR A 158 6.81 -3.69 -10.41
CA TYR A 158 6.60 -2.38 -9.80
C TYR A 158 5.27 -2.39 -9.04
N TYR A 159 5.31 -1.96 -7.79
CA TYR A 159 4.14 -1.73 -6.96
C TYR A 159 4.07 -0.24 -6.62
N VAL A 160 2.94 0.39 -6.93
CA VAL A 160 2.69 1.81 -6.66
C VAL A 160 1.40 1.97 -5.86
N GLU A 161 1.49 2.76 -4.79
CA GLU A 161 0.31 3.15 -4.02
C GLU A 161 -0.36 4.39 -4.61
N GLY A 162 -1.70 4.41 -4.54
CA GLY A 162 -2.52 5.52 -4.97
C GLY A 162 -2.20 6.82 -4.24
N TYR A 163 -1.73 6.73 -2.99
CA TYR A 163 -1.21 7.88 -2.24
C TYR A 163 -0.14 8.67 -3.00
N HIS A 164 0.65 8.04 -3.87
CA HIS A 164 1.69 8.74 -4.61
C HIS A 164 1.14 9.61 -5.76
N LEU A 165 -0.14 9.45 -6.14
CA LEU A 165 -0.82 10.39 -7.05
C LEU A 165 -1.00 11.78 -6.43
N THR A 166 -1.00 11.87 -5.10
CA THR A 166 -1.03 13.15 -4.37
C THR A 166 0.31 13.90 -4.42
N VAL A 167 1.38 13.20 -4.80
CA VAL A 167 2.76 13.68 -4.70
C VAL A 167 3.41 13.85 -6.08
N CYS A 168 3.53 12.77 -6.85
CA CYS A 168 4.31 12.80 -8.10
C CYS A 168 3.74 11.85 -9.17
N VAL A 169 2.65 12.28 -9.80
CA VAL A 169 2.07 11.59 -10.98
C VAL A 169 3.12 11.31 -12.08
N PRO A 170 4.07 12.23 -12.41
CA PRO A 170 5.10 11.94 -13.41
C PRO A 170 5.99 10.74 -13.06
N ALA A 171 6.30 10.51 -11.78
CA ALA A 171 7.09 9.35 -11.36
C ALA A 171 6.29 8.05 -11.51
N VAL A 172 5.00 8.05 -11.15
CA VAL A 172 4.09 6.92 -11.37
C VAL A 172 4.02 6.56 -12.85
N LEU A 173 3.82 7.55 -13.72
CA LEU A 173 3.74 7.34 -15.16
C LEU A 173 5.06 6.89 -15.77
N ALA A 174 6.21 7.35 -15.26
CA ALA A 174 7.52 6.88 -15.73
C ALA A 174 7.71 5.38 -15.46
N LEU A 175 7.35 4.89 -14.26
CA LEU A 175 7.37 3.46 -13.96
C LEU A 175 6.36 2.67 -14.80
N ALA A 176 5.17 3.22 -14.98
CA ALA A 176 4.11 2.60 -15.75
C ALA A 176 4.49 2.42 -17.24
N GLU A 177 5.09 3.45 -17.85
CA GLU A 177 5.61 3.39 -19.22
C GLU A 177 6.76 2.39 -19.34
N GLU A 178 7.74 2.43 -18.43
CA GLU A 178 8.83 1.45 -18.40
C GLU A 178 8.30 0.01 -18.28
N ALA A 179 7.26 -0.22 -17.48
CA ALA A 179 6.67 -1.54 -17.35
C ALA A 179 6.06 -2.05 -18.66
N VAL A 180 5.35 -1.18 -19.39
CA VAL A 180 4.76 -1.53 -20.68
C VAL A 180 5.83 -1.77 -21.74
N THR A 181 6.85 -0.90 -21.82
CA THR A 181 7.91 -1.00 -22.85
C THR A 181 8.80 -2.23 -22.65
N THR A 182 9.03 -2.64 -21.40
CA THR A 182 9.89 -3.77 -21.05
C THR A 182 9.14 -5.04 -20.63
N ASP A 183 7.81 -5.05 -20.74
CA ASP A 183 6.92 -6.15 -20.36
C ASP A 183 7.11 -6.65 -18.90
N LYS A 184 7.33 -5.70 -17.99
CA LYS A 184 7.34 -5.93 -16.54
C LYS A 184 5.92 -5.84 -15.98
N VAL A 185 5.74 -6.36 -14.76
CA VAL A 185 4.46 -6.30 -14.06
C VAL A 185 4.30 -4.94 -13.39
N PHE A 186 3.19 -4.26 -13.66
CA PHE A 186 2.79 -3.03 -12.97
C PHE A 186 1.55 -3.25 -12.10
N ILE A 187 1.70 -3.04 -10.79
CA ILE A 187 0.66 -3.18 -9.78
C ILE A 187 0.31 -1.80 -9.25
N PHE A 188 -0.99 -1.47 -9.25
CA PHE A 188 -1.50 -0.22 -8.70
C PHE A 188 -2.52 -0.50 -7.59
N ASN A 189 -2.32 0.08 -6.41
CA ASN A 189 -3.25 0.01 -5.30
C ASN A 189 -4.04 1.33 -5.18
N PHE A 190 -5.36 1.28 -4.95
CA PHE A 190 -6.17 2.48 -4.73
C PHE A 190 -5.81 3.23 -3.44
N SER A 191 -5.37 2.52 -2.41
CA SER A 191 -4.85 3.02 -1.13
C SER A 191 -5.84 3.79 -0.23
N ALA A 192 -6.75 4.60 -0.78
CA ALA A 192 -7.78 5.30 -0.02
C ALA A 192 -8.97 5.75 -0.89
N PRO A 193 -10.19 5.87 -0.32
CA PRO A 193 -11.39 6.32 -1.05
C PRO A 193 -11.26 7.71 -1.70
N PHE A 194 -10.48 8.62 -1.12
CA PHE A 194 -10.33 9.96 -1.68
C PHE A 194 -9.52 9.97 -2.99
N ILE A 195 -8.72 8.92 -3.26
CA ILE A 195 -7.93 8.82 -4.50
C ILE A 195 -8.85 8.79 -5.72
N PRO A 196 -9.81 7.85 -5.86
CA PRO A 196 -10.74 7.89 -6.98
C PRO A 196 -11.72 9.07 -6.97
N GLN A 197 -12.00 9.67 -5.80
CA GLN A 197 -12.92 10.82 -5.69
C GLN A 197 -12.27 12.14 -6.14
N VAL A 198 -11.00 12.36 -5.82
CA VAL A 198 -10.30 13.64 -6.03
C VAL A 198 -9.30 13.56 -7.20
N TYR A 199 -8.65 12.41 -7.37
CA TYR A 199 -7.58 12.19 -8.35
C TYR A 199 -8.07 11.34 -9.54
N GLY A 200 -9.36 11.43 -9.90
CA GLY A 200 -9.99 10.61 -10.94
C GLY A 200 -9.28 10.66 -12.29
N SER A 201 -8.89 11.85 -12.77
CA SER A 201 -8.19 12.00 -14.06
C SER A 201 -6.82 11.32 -14.10
N PRO A 202 -5.86 11.61 -13.18
CA PRO A 202 -4.58 10.89 -13.17
C PRO A 202 -4.75 9.40 -12.85
N LEU A 203 -5.72 9.02 -12.00
CA LEU A 203 -6.04 7.62 -11.73
C LEU A 203 -6.45 6.90 -13.01
N ALA A 204 -7.39 7.44 -13.78
CA ALA A 204 -7.87 6.83 -15.02
C ALA A 204 -6.73 6.53 -15.99
N ILE A 205 -5.78 7.48 -16.15
CA ILE A 205 -4.59 7.30 -16.99
C ILE A 205 -3.71 6.17 -16.45
N VAL A 206 -3.37 6.18 -15.16
CA VAL A 206 -2.49 5.17 -14.55
C VAL A 206 -3.10 3.77 -14.61
N LEU A 207 -4.42 3.64 -14.44
CA LEU A 207 -5.10 2.36 -14.53
C LEU A 207 -4.94 1.70 -15.89
N GLU A 208 -4.74 2.45 -16.98
CA GLU A 208 -4.49 1.87 -18.30
C GLU A 208 -3.20 1.03 -18.37
N TYR A 209 -2.26 1.24 -17.46
CA TYR A 209 -1.00 0.50 -17.41
C TYR A 209 -1.06 -0.71 -16.49
N ALA A 210 -1.97 -0.71 -15.51
CA ALA A 210 -2.06 -1.72 -14.45
C ALA A 210 -2.36 -3.12 -14.99
N ASP A 211 -1.43 -4.05 -14.74
CA ASP A 211 -1.65 -5.49 -14.83
C ASP A 211 -2.47 -5.99 -13.64
N TYR A 212 -2.21 -5.43 -12.45
CA TYR A 212 -2.98 -5.71 -11.23
C TYR A 212 -3.54 -4.41 -10.66
N ILE A 213 -4.85 -4.38 -10.44
CA ILE A 213 -5.51 -3.33 -9.64
C ILE A 213 -5.88 -3.95 -8.30
N ILE A 214 -5.41 -3.34 -7.22
CA ILE A 214 -5.68 -3.77 -5.84
C ILE A 214 -6.44 -2.65 -5.12
N GLY A 215 -7.39 -3.01 -4.26
CA GLY A 215 -8.02 -2.09 -3.33
C GLY A 215 -8.88 -2.83 -2.31
N ASN A 216 -9.46 -2.11 -1.37
CA ASN A 216 -10.50 -2.66 -0.49
C ASN A 216 -11.91 -2.31 -0.99
N GLU A 217 -12.93 -2.85 -0.32
CA GLU A 217 -14.34 -2.66 -0.64
C GLU A 217 -14.74 -1.17 -0.65
N THR A 218 -14.21 -0.37 0.28
CA THR A 218 -14.56 1.05 0.42
C THR A 218 -13.96 1.86 -0.72
N GLU A 219 -12.71 1.58 -1.08
CA GLU A 219 -12.03 2.19 -2.22
C GLU A 219 -12.68 1.81 -3.55
N ALA A 220 -13.05 0.54 -3.71
CA ALA A 220 -13.73 0.05 -4.90
C ALA A 220 -15.10 0.71 -5.07
N MET A 221 -15.87 0.84 -3.97
CA MET A 221 -17.14 1.56 -3.98
C MET A 221 -16.95 3.05 -4.29
N ALA A 222 -15.94 3.69 -3.72
CA ALA A 222 -15.63 5.10 -4.00
C ALA A 222 -15.24 5.33 -5.48
N TRP A 223 -14.53 4.38 -6.08
CA TRP A 223 -14.26 4.38 -7.52
C TRP A 223 -15.55 4.21 -8.33
N ALA A 224 -16.40 3.24 -7.99
CA ALA A 224 -17.65 3.02 -8.70
C ALA A 224 -18.55 4.27 -8.66
N GLU A 225 -18.67 4.91 -7.50
CA GLU A 225 -19.40 6.15 -7.31
C GLU A 225 -18.81 7.30 -8.13
N SER A 226 -17.48 7.46 -8.17
CA SER A 226 -16.84 8.51 -8.98
C SER A 226 -16.99 8.29 -10.48
N GLN A 227 -17.28 7.05 -10.90
CA GLN A 227 -17.63 6.68 -12.28
C GLN A 227 -19.15 6.68 -12.53
N SER A 228 -19.95 7.27 -11.63
CA SER A 228 -21.42 7.32 -11.69
C SER A 228 -22.08 5.94 -11.84
N GLN A 229 -21.46 4.89 -11.29
CA GLN A 229 -22.01 3.54 -11.30
C GLN A 229 -22.93 3.35 -10.10
N SER A 230 -24.11 2.79 -10.31
CA SER A 230 -25.12 2.59 -9.26
C SER A 230 -24.91 1.32 -8.43
N THR A 231 -24.00 0.44 -8.84
CA THR A 231 -23.74 -0.84 -8.17
C THR A 231 -22.91 -0.67 -6.90
N LYS A 232 -23.27 -1.41 -5.86
CA LYS A 232 -22.46 -1.60 -4.65
C LYS A 232 -21.89 -3.02 -4.54
N SER A 233 -22.15 -3.87 -5.54
CA SER A 233 -21.63 -5.23 -5.56
C SER A 233 -20.15 -5.22 -5.92
N ILE A 234 -19.29 -5.69 -5.01
CA ILE A 234 -17.84 -5.76 -5.23
C ILE A 234 -17.50 -6.62 -6.45
N ALA A 235 -18.22 -7.71 -6.69
CA ALA A 235 -18.04 -8.54 -7.88
C ALA A 235 -18.32 -7.74 -9.18
N GLU A 236 -19.40 -6.97 -9.22
CA GLU A 236 -19.72 -6.16 -10.40
C GLU A 236 -18.74 -4.99 -10.59
N ILE A 237 -18.28 -4.37 -9.50
CA ILE A 237 -17.24 -3.34 -9.56
C ILE A 237 -15.94 -3.94 -10.13
N ALA A 238 -15.54 -5.13 -9.69
CA ALA A 238 -14.38 -5.83 -10.25
C ALA A 238 -14.55 -6.12 -11.76
N ARG A 239 -15.75 -6.49 -12.21
CA ARG A 239 -16.09 -6.66 -13.63
C ARG A 239 -16.02 -5.36 -14.44
N LEU A 240 -16.26 -4.21 -13.83
CA LEU A 240 -16.11 -2.91 -14.49
C LEU A 240 -14.63 -2.53 -14.61
N LEU A 241 -13.87 -2.66 -13.52
CA LEU A 241 -12.44 -2.34 -13.46
C LEU A 241 -11.61 -3.15 -14.46
N ILE A 242 -11.89 -4.46 -14.58
CA ILE A 242 -11.13 -5.33 -15.49
C ILE A 242 -11.33 -4.95 -16.97
N ARG A 243 -12.46 -4.31 -17.31
CA ARG A 243 -12.80 -3.88 -18.68
C ARG A 243 -12.23 -2.51 -19.06
N LEU A 244 -11.63 -1.78 -18.12
CA LEU A 244 -10.99 -0.50 -18.44
C LEU A 244 -9.94 -0.68 -19.55
N PRO A 245 -9.68 0.35 -20.36
CA PRO A 245 -8.62 0.31 -21.36
C PRO A 245 -7.30 -0.17 -20.75
N LYS A 246 -6.51 -0.92 -21.51
CA LYS A 246 -5.19 -1.43 -21.08
C LYS A 246 -4.17 -1.26 -22.18
N LYS A 247 -3.01 -0.66 -21.88
CA LYS A 247 -1.94 -0.42 -22.85
C LYS A 247 -1.14 -1.67 -23.17
N ASN A 248 -0.64 -2.40 -22.17
CA ASN A 248 0.04 -3.67 -22.43
C ASN A 248 -0.99 -4.76 -22.80
N LYS A 249 -1.05 -5.10 -24.09
CA LYS A 249 -1.94 -6.15 -24.62
C LYS A 249 -1.40 -7.57 -24.47
N LYS A 250 -0.14 -7.74 -24.03
CA LYS A 250 0.48 -9.06 -23.82
C LYS A 250 -0.02 -9.77 -22.56
N ARG A 251 -0.62 -9.01 -21.63
CA ARG A 251 -1.10 -9.50 -20.33
C ARG A 251 -2.51 -9.01 -20.08
N TYR A 252 -3.37 -9.90 -19.61
CA TYR A 252 -4.70 -9.52 -19.11
C TYR A 252 -4.57 -8.79 -17.78
N ARG A 253 -5.50 -7.86 -17.51
CA ARG A 253 -5.62 -7.23 -16.20
C ARG A 253 -6.25 -8.23 -15.23
N ILE A 254 -5.80 -8.19 -13.98
CA ILE A 254 -6.41 -8.85 -12.84
C ILE A 254 -6.82 -7.76 -11.84
N VAL A 255 -8.01 -7.89 -11.27
CA VAL A 255 -8.52 -6.98 -10.22
C VAL A 255 -8.68 -7.79 -8.94
N ILE A 256 -8.20 -7.27 -7.82
CA ILE A 256 -8.32 -7.93 -6.52
C ILE A 256 -8.86 -6.93 -5.50
N ILE A 257 -9.97 -7.27 -4.86
CA ILE A 257 -10.66 -6.43 -3.89
C ILE A 257 -10.76 -7.17 -2.55
N THR A 258 -10.02 -6.70 -1.55
CA THR A 258 -10.11 -7.23 -0.17
C THR A 258 -11.36 -6.73 0.52
N GLN A 259 -11.89 -7.46 1.50
CA GLN A 259 -13.17 -7.14 2.17
C GLN A 259 -13.15 -7.37 3.69
N GLY A 260 -12.06 -6.99 4.36
CA GLY A 260 -11.88 -7.27 5.79
C GLY A 260 -11.97 -8.77 6.10
N GLU A 261 -12.98 -9.17 6.88
CA GLU A 261 -13.25 -10.57 7.22
C GLU A 261 -14.00 -11.36 6.13
N ALA A 262 -14.60 -10.66 5.16
CA ALA A 262 -15.29 -11.31 4.04
C ALA A 262 -14.27 -11.81 2.99
N PRO A 263 -14.64 -12.79 2.14
CA PRO A 263 -13.75 -13.32 1.11
C PRO A 263 -13.19 -12.22 0.21
N THR A 264 -11.90 -12.31 -0.12
CA THR A 264 -11.31 -11.42 -1.14
C THR A 264 -11.86 -11.80 -2.51
N ILE A 265 -12.23 -10.81 -3.32
CA ILE A 265 -12.73 -11.02 -4.68
C ILE A 265 -11.59 -10.85 -5.67
N SER A 266 -11.40 -11.80 -6.57
CA SER A 266 -10.55 -11.60 -7.75
C SER A 266 -11.37 -11.65 -9.03
N ALA A 267 -11.10 -10.75 -9.98
CA ALA A 267 -11.57 -10.84 -11.34
C ALA A 267 -10.43 -11.13 -12.31
N VAL A 268 -10.59 -12.15 -13.15
CA VAL A 268 -9.60 -12.57 -14.16
C VAL A 268 -10.26 -12.64 -15.53
N ALA A 269 -9.64 -12.01 -16.52
CA ALA A 269 -10.10 -12.12 -17.90
C ALA A 269 -9.55 -13.41 -18.53
N LYS A 270 -10.45 -14.19 -19.16
CA LYS A 270 -10.14 -15.42 -19.89
C LYS A 270 -10.14 -15.17 -21.40
N SER A 271 -9.64 -16.17 -22.14
CA SER A 271 -9.76 -16.19 -23.60
C SER A 271 -11.22 -16.02 -24.02
N GLY A 272 -11.48 -15.22 -25.06
CA GLY A 272 -12.83 -14.91 -25.53
C GLY A 272 -13.56 -13.78 -24.79
N GLY A 273 -12.91 -13.12 -23.81
CA GLY A 273 -13.48 -11.96 -23.10
C GLY A 273 -14.40 -12.31 -21.93
N GLU A 274 -14.50 -13.59 -21.57
CA GLU A 274 -15.14 -14.03 -20.33
C GLU A 274 -14.38 -13.49 -19.12
N ILE A 275 -15.11 -13.10 -18.07
CA ILE A 275 -14.54 -12.63 -16.81
C ILE A 275 -14.95 -13.61 -15.72
N GLU A 276 -13.96 -14.32 -15.19
CA GLU A 276 -14.11 -15.17 -14.01
C GLU A 276 -14.03 -14.31 -12.75
N ILE A 277 -14.99 -14.50 -11.86
CA ILE A 277 -14.99 -13.93 -10.51
C ILE A 277 -14.81 -15.07 -9.54
N THR A 278 -13.85 -14.93 -8.63
CA THR A 278 -13.54 -15.94 -7.60
C THR A 278 -13.52 -15.29 -6.24
N GLU A 279 -14.15 -15.95 -5.27
CA GLU A 279 -14.06 -15.62 -3.85
C GLU A 279 -12.94 -16.43 -3.19
N HIS A 280 -12.08 -15.75 -2.45
CA HIS A 280 -10.95 -16.33 -1.72
C HIS A 280 -11.20 -16.14 -0.22
N PRO A 281 -11.60 -17.20 0.52
CA PRO A 281 -11.84 -17.11 1.96
C PRO A 281 -10.59 -16.59 2.70
N VAL A 282 -10.80 -15.67 3.64
CA VAL A 282 -9.70 -15.16 4.47
C VAL A 282 -9.32 -16.17 5.55
N ARG A 283 -8.06 -16.11 5.98
CA ARG A 283 -7.57 -16.91 7.12
C ARG A 283 -8.11 -16.33 8.43
N LYS A 284 -8.97 -17.09 9.11
CA LYS A 284 -9.56 -16.66 10.39
C LYS A 284 -8.50 -16.47 11.48
N VAL A 285 -8.68 -15.43 12.29
CA VAL A 285 -7.86 -15.14 13.47
C VAL A 285 -8.79 -14.95 14.66
N PRO A 286 -8.57 -15.65 15.78
CA PRO A 286 -9.30 -15.39 17.03
C PRO A 286 -9.20 -13.91 17.41
N SER A 287 -10.32 -13.29 17.79
CA SER A 287 -10.40 -11.84 18.03
C SER A 287 -9.50 -11.38 19.18
N ASP A 288 -9.22 -12.25 20.15
CA ASP A 288 -8.29 -12.02 21.27
C ASP A 288 -6.82 -11.96 20.85
N LEU A 289 -6.47 -12.48 19.66
CA LEU A 289 -5.12 -12.39 19.11
C LEU A 289 -4.92 -11.14 18.25
N ILE A 290 -5.99 -10.47 17.82
CA ILE A 290 -5.92 -9.26 17.00
C ILE A 290 -5.51 -8.09 17.91
N LYS A 291 -4.30 -7.56 17.68
CA LYS A 291 -3.78 -6.41 18.42
C LYS A 291 -4.03 -5.11 17.67
N ASP A 292 -3.75 -5.10 16.38
CA ASP A 292 -3.92 -3.91 15.54
C ASP A 292 -4.24 -4.31 14.09
N THR A 293 -5.18 -3.63 13.44
CA THR A 293 -5.48 -3.85 12.02
C THR A 293 -4.87 -2.76 11.13
N ASN A 294 -4.17 -1.78 11.70
CA ASN A 294 -3.43 -0.79 10.93
C ASN A 294 -2.36 -1.48 10.06
N GLY A 295 -2.31 -1.15 8.78
CA GLY A 295 -1.38 -1.77 7.83
C GLY A 295 -1.73 -3.20 7.41
N ALA A 296 -2.92 -3.73 7.76
CA ALA A 296 -3.34 -5.07 7.31
C ALA A 296 -3.41 -5.18 5.77
N GLY A 297 -3.89 -4.13 5.09
CA GLY A 297 -3.89 -4.04 3.63
C GLY A 297 -2.48 -4.00 3.03
N ASP A 298 -1.57 -3.28 3.68
CA ASP A 298 -0.16 -3.20 3.26
C ASP A 298 0.55 -4.55 3.43
N ALA A 299 0.29 -5.25 4.54
CA ALA A 299 0.77 -6.60 4.78
C ALA A 299 0.20 -7.57 3.74
N TRP A 300 -1.09 -7.47 3.42
CA TRP A 300 -1.69 -8.27 2.35
C TRP A 300 -0.99 -8.02 1.01
N ALA A 301 -0.81 -6.75 0.63
CA ALA A 301 -0.12 -6.38 -0.61
C ALA A 301 1.33 -6.85 -0.64
N GLY A 302 2.04 -6.78 0.49
CA GLY A 302 3.41 -7.28 0.64
C GLY A 302 3.49 -8.80 0.41
N GLY A 303 2.58 -9.57 1.01
CA GLY A 303 2.51 -11.02 0.84
C GLY A 303 2.14 -11.43 -0.60
N PHE A 304 1.19 -10.71 -1.19
CA PHE A 304 0.81 -10.88 -2.59
C PHE A 304 1.99 -10.62 -3.54
N CYS A 305 2.71 -9.51 -3.36
CA CYS A 305 3.89 -9.19 -4.15
C CYS A 305 5.01 -10.23 -3.97
N ALA A 306 5.20 -10.76 -2.76
CA ALA A 306 6.16 -11.83 -2.52
C ALA A 306 5.80 -13.11 -3.29
N GLY A 307 4.51 -13.47 -3.37
CA GLY A 307 4.03 -14.58 -4.19
C GLY A 307 4.35 -14.37 -5.68
N LEU A 308 4.11 -13.17 -6.20
CA LEU A 308 4.41 -12.84 -7.60
C LEU A 308 5.92 -12.92 -7.89
N VAL A 309 6.77 -12.39 -6.99
CA VAL A 309 8.23 -12.50 -7.11
C VAL A 309 8.68 -13.97 -7.14
N GLN A 310 8.01 -14.84 -6.38
CA GLN A 310 8.28 -16.28 -6.33
C GLN A 310 7.66 -17.08 -7.49
N GLY A 311 6.95 -16.43 -8.43
CA GLY A 311 6.31 -17.08 -9.57
C GLY A 311 5.12 -17.97 -9.18
N LYS A 312 4.45 -17.65 -8.08
CA LYS A 312 3.28 -18.39 -7.59
C LYS A 312 2.04 -18.15 -8.43
N THR A 313 1.08 -19.08 -8.34
CA THR A 313 -0.24 -18.91 -8.97
C THR A 313 -1.01 -17.75 -8.31
N LEU A 314 -2.05 -17.23 -8.98
CA LEU A 314 -2.88 -16.16 -8.41
C LEU A 314 -3.47 -16.54 -7.05
N TYR A 315 -3.99 -17.78 -6.93
CA TYR A 315 -4.53 -18.31 -5.68
C TYR A 315 -3.47 -18.30 -4.56
N GLU A 316 -2.29 -18.85 -4.83
CA GLU A 316 -1.18 -18.85 -3.87
C GLU A 316 -0.73 -17.43 -3.51
N CYS A 317 -0.72 -16.49 -4.45
CA CYS A 317 -0.37 -15.09 -4.17
C CYS A 317 -1.39 -14.43 -3.21
N ILE A 318 -2.69 -14.66 -3.44
CA ILE A 318 -3.75 -14.15 -2.58
C ILE A 318 -3.66 -14.79 -1.19
N ASP A 319 -3.43 -16.09 -1.11
CA ASP A 319 -3.26 -16.82 0.15
C ASP A 319 -2.01 -16.37 0.94
N MET A 320 -0.90 -16.08 0.24
CA MET A 320 0.29 -15.46 0.83
C MET A 320 0.00 -14.06 1.38
N GLY A 321 -0.81 -13.27 0.68
CA GLY A 321 -1.32 -11.99 1.18
C GLY A 321 -2.16 -12.17 2.45
N HIS A 322 -3.12 -13.10 2.45
CA HIS A 322 -3.93 -13.40 3.63
C HIS A 322 -3.09 -13.88 4.81
N TRP A 323 -2.09 -14.72 4.56
CA TRP A 323 -1.19 -15.21 5.60
C TRP A 323 -0.37 -14.07 6.23
N LEU A 324 0.17 -13.18 5.41
CA LEU A 324 0.97 -12.07 5.93
C LEU A 324 0.11 -11.05 6.67
N ALA A 325 -1.10 -10.77 6.18
CA ALA A 325 -2.07 -9.93 6.88
C ALA A 325 -2.49 -10.55 8.22
N GLN A 326 -2.83 -11.84 8.24
CA GLN A 326 -3.12 -12.60 9.47
C GLN A 326 -1.97 -12.48 10.48
N LEU A 327 -0.72 -12.54 10.02
CA LEU A 327 0.44 -12.41 10.89
C LEU A 327 0.62 -10.99 11.40
N GLY A 328 0.45 -9.99 10.52
CA GLY A 328 0.61 -8.57 10.83
C GLY A 328 -0.41 -8.08 11.85
N ILE A 329 -1.67 -8.51 11.75
CA ILE A 329 -2.71 -8.01 12.67
C ILE A 329 -2.57 -8.47 14.12
N GLN A 330 -1.65 -9.42 14.38
CA GLN A 330 -1.29 -9.90 15.72
C GLN A 330 -0.12 -9.11 16.32
N GLU A 331 0.40 -8.12 15.60
CA GLU A 331 1.44 -7.20 16.04
C GLU A 331 0.90 -5.77 16.06
N LEU A 332 1.67 -4.85 16.64
CA LEU A 332 1.33 -3.43 16.67
C LEU A 332 1.86 -2.74 15.39
N GLY A 333 0.97 -2.17 14.58
CA GLY A 333 1.27 -1.66 13.24
C GLY A 333 1.74 -2.75 12.26
N ALA A 334 2.30 -2.35 11.12
CA ALA A 334 2.81 -3.27 10.09
C ALA A 334 4.16 -3.91 10.50
N ALA A 335 4.13 -4.71 11.56
CA ALA A 335 5.26 -5.44 12.12
C ALA A 335 5.04 -6.96 12.03
N TYR A 336 6.12 -7.73 12.16
CA TYR A 336 6.11 -9.19 12.01
C TYR A 336 7.02 -9.84 13.07
N PRO A 337 6.68 -11.05 13.56
CA PRO A 337 7.40 -11.70 14.65
C PRO A 337 8.81 -12.17 14.27
N TYR A 338 9.68 -12.24 15.27
CA TYR A 338 11.00 -12.87 15.21
C TYR A 338 11.11 -14.01 16.24
N PRO A 339 11.71 -15.17 15.90
CA PRO A 339 12.33 -15.51 14.61
C PRO A 339 11.32 -15.55 13.46
N ARG A 340 11.80 -15.20 12.26
CA ARG A 340 10.97 -15.10 11.04
C ARG A 340 10.20 -16.40 10.82
N ARG A 341 8.88 -16.28 10.69
CA ARG A 341 7.99 -17.38 10.33
C ARG A 341 7.99 -17.60 8.81
N THR A 342 7.82 -18.85 8.41
CA THR A 342 7.68 -19.26 7.01
C THR A 342 6.21 -19.39 6.65
N PHE A 343 5.86 -18.98 5.42
CA PHE A 343 4.53 -19.19 4.86
C PHE A 343 4.10 -20.65 4.98
N GLN A 344 2.86 -20.85 5.42
CA GLN A 344 2.20 -22.15 5.49
C GLN A 344 0.95 -22.08 4.61
N PRO A 345 0.89 -22.80 3.47
CA PRO A 345 -0.29 -22.80 2.61
C PRO A 345 -1.57 -23.10 3.38
N SER A 346 -2.69 -22.49 2.98
CA SER A 346 -3.98 -22.83 3.57
C SER A 346 -4.26 -24.31 3.34
N LYS A 347 -4.79 -24.99 4.36
CA LYS A 347 -5.37 -26.32 4.18
C LYS A 347 -6.81 -26.04 3.81
N ASP A 348 -7.16 -26.26 2.55
CA ASP A 348 -8.49 -25.98 2.00
C ASP A 348 -9.63 -26.47 2.92
#